data_AF-A0A2V7K5P9-F1
#
_entry.id   AF-A0A2V7K5P9-F1
#
_cell.length_a   1.000
_cell.length_b   1.000
_cell.length_c   1.000
_cell.angle_alpha   90.00
_cell.angle_beta   90.00
_cell.angle_gamma   90.00
#
_symmetry.space_group_name_H-M   'P 1'
#
loop_
_entity.id
_entity.type
_entity.pdbx_description
1 polymer ?
#
loop_
_entity_poly.entity_id
_entity_poly.type
_entity_poly.pdbx_seq_one_letter_code
_entity_poly.pdbx_strand_id
1 'polypeptide(L)'
;MPVSQTRVESLPHAIFLQRVSGNASPTSLEARLGQGAFLALRLVDLLAPGREPVSPDAFHYQCVATDRFCRELRGTSPEGAHVHGTTASAADAYRLGDVRQVVPALLAYAHFLEDELRLDEALDVLATLLEVGGERLAASDAVA
;
A
#
# COMPACT_ATOMS: atom_id res chain seq x y z
N MET A 1 21.99 -18.87 -3.79
CA MET A 1 22.53 -17.53 -3.53
C MET A 1 21.60 -16.86 -2.54
N PRO A 2 21.99 -16.66 -1.26
CA PRO A 2 21.14 -15.97 -0.31
C PRO A 2 21.09 -14.49 -0.72
N VAL A 3 19.89 -13.96 -0.93
CA VAL A 3 19.70 -12.53 -1.18
C VAL A 3 20.06 -11.82 0.13
N SER A 4 21.10 -10.98 0.11
CA SER A 4 21.60 -10.28 1.29
C SER A 4 20.46 -9.48 1.95
N GLN A 5 20.16 -9.78 3.22
CA GLN A 5 19.12 -9.11 4.03
C GLN A 5 19.19 -7.57 3.94
N THR A 6 20.39 -7.03 3.76
CA THR A 6 20.70 -5.60 3.61
C THR A 6 20.07 -4.93 2.38
N ARG A 7 19.67 -5.68 1.34
CA ARG A 7 19.04 -5.11 0.12
C ARG A 7 17.51 -5.10 0.19
N VAL A 8 16.94 -5.91 1.07
CA VAL A 8 15.49 -5.91 1.34
C VAL A 8 15.13 -4.69 2.18
N GLU A 9 16.01 -4.27 3.11
CA GLU A 9 15.86 -3.04 3.90
C GLU A 9 15.84 -1.75 3.06
N SER A 10 16.30 -1.78 1.79
CA SER A 10 16.29 -0.60 0.91
C SER A 10 15.05 -0.48 0.01
N LEU A 11 14.17 -1.48 -0.01
CA LEU A 11 12.97 -1.46 -0.86
C LEU A 11 11.79 -0.91 -0.04
N PRO A 12 11.10 0.16 -0.48
CA PRO A 12 9.92 0.66 0.20
C PRO A 12 8.91 -0.46 0.46
N HIS A 13 8.31 -0.47 1.66
CA HIS A 13 7.31 -1.45 2.09
C HIS A 13 7.82 -2.89 2.23
N ALA A 14 9.13 -3.11 2.25
CA ALA A 14 9.69 -4.45 2.41
C ALA A 14 9.32 -5.14 3.74
N ILE A 15 8.92 -4.37 4.75
CA ILE A 15 8.38 -4.87 6.01
C ILE A 15 7.24 -5.89 5.78
N PHE A 16 6.36 -5.63 4.81
CA PHE A 16 5.25 -6.52 4.47
C PHE A 16 5.70 -7.84 3.83
N LEU A 17 6.87 -7.87 3.18
CA LEU A 17 7.44 -9.08 2.58
C LEU A 17 8.06 -10.02 3.61
N GLN A 18 8.24 -9.58 4.87
CA GLN A 18 8.69 -10.44 5.95
C GLN A 18 7.68 -11.57 6.22
N ARG A 19 6.38 -11.31 5.98
CA ARG A 19 5.31 -12.33 6.08
C ARG A 19 5.47 -13.47 5.09
N VAL A 20 6.11 -13.22 3.95
CA VAL A 20 6.42 -14.23 2.92
C VAL A 20 7.67 -15.03 3.30
N SER A 21 8.57 -14.40 4.05
CA SER A 21 9.87 -14.95 4.45
C SER A 21 9.82 -15.75 5.76
N GLY A 22 8.77 -15.58 6.57
CA GLY A 22 8.48 -16.42 7.71
C GLY A 22 8.22 -17.88 7.29
N ASN A 23 8.34 -18.83 8.21
CA ASN A 23 8.19 -20.29 7.96
C ASN A 23 6.81 -20.74 7.42
N ALA A 24 5.96 -19.82 6.96
CA ALA A 24 4.69 -20.08 6.32
C ALA A 24 4.87 -20.39 4.82
N SER A 25 3.95 -21.19 4.27
CA SER A 25 3.87 -21.41 2.83
C SER A 25 3.74 -20.07 2.09
N PRO A 26 4.41 -19.85 0.94
CA PRO A 26 4.24 -18.64 0.12
C PRO A 26 2.81 -18.39 -0.37
N THR A 27 1.95 -19.41 -0.25
CA THR A 27 0.53 -19.36 -0.60
C THR A 27 -0.39 -19.19 0.61
N SER A 28 0.16 -19.05 1.82
CA SER A 28 -0.61 -18.78 3.03
C SER A 28 -1.36 -17.44 2.89
N LEU A 29 -2.49 -17.31 3.60
CA LEU A 29 -3.24 -16.06 3.61
C LEU A 29 -2.37 -14.89 4.08
N GLU A 30 -1.58 -15.10 5.13
CA GLU A 30 -0.69 -14.08 5.69
C GLU A 30 0.38 -13.62 4.68
N ALA A 31 1.01 -14.55 3.97
CA ALA A 31 1.98 -14.23 2.92
C ALA A 31 1.32 -13.46 1.76
N ARG A 32 0.11 -13.86 1.36
CA ARG A 32 -0.65 -13.17 0.32
C ARG A 32 -1.10 -11.77 0.76
N LEU A 33 -1.49 -11.58 2.02
CA LEU A 33 -1.83 -10.27 2.58
C LEU A 33 -0.60 -9.34 2.58
N GLY A 34 0.56 -9.82 3.00
CA GLY A 34 1.81 -9.07 2.92
C GLY A 34 2.19 -8.69 1.49
N GLN A 35 2.07 -9.61 0.53
CA GLN A 35 2.27 -9.30 -0.90
C GLN A 35 1.28 -8.26 -1.42
N GLY A 36 0.00 -8.37 -1.03
CA GLY A 36 -1.03 -7.44 -1.46
C GLY A 36 -0.79 -6.03 -0.94
N ALA A 37 -0.44 -5.92 0.35
CA ALA A 37 -0.08 -4.64 0.97
C ALA A 37 1.13 -4.00 0.28
N PHE A 38 2.19 -4.78 0.07
CA PHE A 38 3.38 -4.34 -0.66
C PHE A 38 3.01 -3.80 -2.06
N LEU A 39 2.23 -4.55 -2.86
CA LEU A 39 1.85 -4.12 -4.20
C LEU A 39 0.94 -2.88 -4.19
N ALA A 40 0.00 -2.79 -3.24
CA ALA A 40 -0.89 -1.66 -3.11
C ALA A 40 -0.14 -0.37 -2.75
N LEU A 41 0.78 -0.42 -1.77
CA LEU A 41 1.57 0.74 -1.36
C LEU A 41 2.57 1.15 -2.45
N ARG A 42 3.19 0.19 -3.14
CA ARG A 42 4.03 0.50 -4.32
C ARG A 42 3.25 1.16 -5.47
N LEU A 43 1.96 0.88 -5.61
CA LEU A 43 1.09 1.58 -6.57
C LEU A 43 0.82 3.03 -6.11
N VAL A 44 0.61 3.23 -4.80
CA VAL A 44 0.44 4.56 -4.19
C VAL A 44 1.71 5.42 -4.34
N ASP A 45 2.90 4.85 -4.17
CA ASP A 45 4.18 5.54 -4.37
C ASP A 45 4.33 6.20 -5.74
N LEU A 46 3.66 5.67 -6.77
CA LEU A 46 3.72 6.24 -8.12
C LEU A 46 2.99 7.58 -8.23
N LEU A 47 2.18 7.92 -7.23
CA LEU A 47 1.45 9.18 -7.10
C LEU A 47 2.24 10.25 -6.35
N ALA A 48 3.42 9.90 -5.79
CA ALA A 48 4.22 10.80 -4.99
C ALA A 48 4.64 12.06 -5.79
N PRO A 49 4.52 13.26 -5.19
CA PRO A 49 4.96 14.48 -5.85
C PRO A 49 6.49 14.45 -6.09
N GLY A 50 6.93 15.06 -7.20
CA GLY A 50 8.36 15.18 -7.52
C GLY A 50 9.02 13.93 -8.10
N ARG A 51 8.29 12.81 -8.26
CA ARG A 51 8.76 11.67 -9.05
C ARG A 51 8.59 11.92 -10.56
N GLU A 52 9.45 11.26 -11.34
CA GLU A 52 9.25 11.20 -12.78
C GLU A 52 7.88 10.57 -13.10
N PRO A 53 7.03 11.23 -13.90
CA PRO A 53 5.72 10.69 -14.22
C PRO A 53 5.82 9.31 -14.88
N VAL A 54 5.13 8.32 -14.30
CA VAL A 54 4.97 7.01 -14.93
C VAL A 54 4.11 7.16 -16.18
N SER A 55 4.46 6.45 -17.25
CA SER A 55 3.64 6.46 -18.46
C SER A 55 2.22 5.94 -18.14
N PRO A 56 1.17 6.50 -18.79
CA PRO A 56 -0.21 6.07 -18.52
C PRO A 56 -0.42 4.56 -18.69
N ASP A 57 0.22 3.95 -19.70
CA ASP A 57 0.13 2.52 -19.94
C ASP A 57 0.81 1.70 -18.84
N ALA A 58 1.96 2.14 -18.33
CA ALA A 58 2.65 1.46 -17.24
C ALA A 58 1.87 1.55 -15.93
N PHE A 59 1.31 2.72 -15.62
CA PHE A 59 0.45 2.87 -14.45
C PHE A 59 -0.80 2.00 -14.58
N HIS A 60 -1.47 2.02 -15.75
CA HIS A 60 -2.65 1.21 -16.01
C HIS A 60 -2.36 -0.28 -15.85
N TYR A 61 -1.25 -0.76 -16.42
CA TYR A 61 -0.83 -2.16 -16.30
C TYR A 61 -0.61 -2.55 -14.82
N GLN A 62 0.13 -1.75 -14.07
CA GLN A 62 0.39 -2.01 -12.65
C GLN A 62 -0.91 -1.97 -11.83
N CYS A 63 -1.78 -0.98 -12.10
CA CYS A 63 -3.08 -0.86 -11.44
C CYS A 63 -3.95 -2.11 -11.68
N VAL A 64 -4.07 -2.59 -12.92
CA VAL A 64 -4.88 -3.78 -13.26
C VAL A 64 -4.29 -5.05 -12.63
N ALA A 65 -2.97 -5.19 -12.64
CA ALA A 65 -2.29 -6.33 -12.02
C ALA A 65 -2.50 -6.37 -10.50
N THR A 66 -2.31 -5.22 -9.83
CA THR A 66 -2.51 -5.09 -8.38
C THR A 66 -3.99 -5.26 -8.00
N ASP A 67 -4.93 -4.65 -8.73
CA ASP A 67 -6.37 -4.82 -8.49
C ASP A 67 -6.78 -6.29 -8.54
N ARG A 68 -6.36 -7.01 -9.59
CA ARG A 68 -6.68 -8.43 -9.75
C ARG A 68 -6.23 -9.24 -8.53
N PHE A 69 -5.01 -9.01 -8.05
CA PHE A 69 -4.47 -9.72 -6.90
C PHE A 69 -5.21 -9.34 -5.60
N CYS A 70 -5.36 -8.05 -5.32
CA CYS A 70 -5.98 -7.56 -4.10
C CYS A 70 -7.49 -7.88 -4.02
N ARG A 71 -8.18 -7.97 -5.15
CA ARG A 71 -9.59 -8.34 -5.21
C ARG A 71 -9.85 -9.77 -4.73
N GLU A 72 -8.91 -10.68 -4.93
CA GLU A 72 -9.01 -12.04 -4.39
C GLU A 72 -8.90 -12.06 -2.86
N LEU A 73 -8.20 -11.08 -2.27
CA LEU A 73 -8.02 -10.97 -0.83
C LEU A 73 -9.21 -10.31 -0.13
N ARG A 74 -9.91 -9.39 -0.81
CA ARG A 74 -11.03 -8.60 -0.26
C ARG A 74 -12.07 -9.42 0.51
N GLY A 75 -12.40 -10.61 0.03
CA GLY A 75 -13.42 -11.49 0.64
C GLY A 75 -12.88 -12.46 1.69
N THR A 76 -11.57 -12.47 1.94
CA THR A 76 -10.90 -13.49 2.75
C THR A 76 -10.57 -13.01 4.17
N SER A 77 -10.42 -11.71 4.39
CA SER A 77 -10.15 -11.13 5.71
C SER A 77 -10.50 -9.64 5.76
N PRO A 78 -10.66 -9.05 6.96
CA PRO A 78 -10.76 -7.59 7.13
C PRO A 78 -9.56 -6.86 6.52
N GLU A 79 -8.33 -7.35 6.76
CA GLU A 79 -7.12 -6.78 6.17
C GLU A 79 -7.19 -6.74 4.63
N GLY A 80 -7.69 -7.81 4.00
CA GLY A 80 -7.85 -7.88 2.56
C GLY A 80 -8.77 -6.78 2.00
N ALA A 81 -9.79 -6.36 2.76
CA ALA A 81 -10.64 -5.24 2.38
C ALA A 81 -9.89 -3.90 2.43
N HIS A 82 -9.03 -3.69 3.43
CA HIS A 82 -8.17 -2.49 3.51
C HIS A 82 -7.16 -2.43 2.36
N VAL A 83 -6.45 -3.53 2.09
CA VAL A 83 -5.48 -3.62 0.98
C VAL A 83 -6.14 -3.35 -0.38
N HIS A 84 -7.32 -3.92 -0.63
CA HIS A 84 -8.10 -3.63 -1.83
C HIS A 84 -8.58 -2.16 -1.86
N GLY A 85 -9.03 -1.61 -0.73
CA GLY A 85 -9.43 -0.20 -0.62
C GLY A 85 -8.30 0.76 -0.96
N THR A 86 -7.08 0.49 -0.50
CA THR A 86 -5.87 1.25 -0.85
C THR A 86 -5.60 1.19 -2.35
N THR A 87 -5.69 0.00 -2.96
CA THR A 87 -5.51 -0.18 -4.40
C THR A 87 -6.54 0.61 -5.22
N ALA A 88 -7.82 0.52 -4.84
CA ALA A 88 -8.90 1.25 -5.51
C ALA A 88 -8.73 2.77 -5.37
N SER A 89 -8.34 3.24 -4.19
CA SER A 89 -8.10 4.67 -3.94
C SER A 89 -6.92 5.22 -4.74
N ALA A 90 -5.87 4.42 -4.96
CA ALA A 90 -4.76 4.80 -5.83
C ALA A 90 -5.20 4.94 -7.30
N ALA A 91 -6.05 4.03 -7.77
CA ALA A 91 -6.63 4.09 -9.11
C ALA A 91 -7.51 5.35 -9.30
N ASP A 92 -8.36 5.65 -8.32
CA ASP A 92 -9.22 6.82 -8.33
C ASP A 92 -8.42 8.12 -8.25
N ALA A 93 -7.40 8.17 -7.38
CA ALA A 93 -6.48 9.29 -7.27
C ALA A 93 -5.80 9.61 -8.61
N TYR A 94 -5.29 8.58 -9.30
CA TYR A 94 -4.68 8.74 -10.62
C TYR A 94 -5.68 9.25 -11.66
N ARG A 95 -6.84 8.60 -11.75
CA ARG A 95 -7.89 8.93 -12.73
C ARG A 95 -8.41 10.36 -12.56
N LEU A 96 -8.56 10.82 -11.32
CA LEU A 96 -9.09 12.14 -10.99
C LEU A 96 -8.01 13.22 -10.89
N GLY A 97 -6.73 12.84 -10.92
CA GLY A 97 -5.61 13.77 -10.70
C GLY A 97 -5.56 14.34 -9.28
N ASP A 98 -6.19 13.67 -8.31
CA ASP A 98 -6.31 14.12 -6.93
C ASP A 98 -5.74 13.08 -5.97
N VAL A 99 -4.48 13.26 -5.56
CA VAL A 99 -3.79 12.31 -4.66
C VAL A 99 -4.41 12.26 -3.26
N ARG A 100 -5.21 13.27 -2.86
CA ARG A 100 -5.85 13.25 -1.54
C ARG A 100 -6.84 12.10 -1.38
N GLN A 101 -7.29 11.52 -2.50
CA GLN A 101 -8.16 10.34 -2.49
C GLN A 101 -7.52 9.11 -1.82
N VAL A 102 -6.18 9.02 -1.73
CA VAL A 102 -5.54 7.89 -1.01
C VAL A 102 -5.58 8.03 0.52
N VAL A 103 -5.75 9.25 1.04
CA VAL A 103 -5.60 9.53 2.48
C VAL A 103 -6.55 8.70 3.35
N PRO A 104 -7.88 8.64 3.08
CA PRO A 104 -8.79 7.88 3.94
C PRO A 104 -8.46 6.39 3.98
N ALA A 105 -8.06 5.82 2.84
CA ALA A 105 -7.72 4.40 2.76
C ALA A 105 -6.42 4.08 3.50
N LEU A 106 -5.40 4.94 3.39
CA LEU A 106 -4.14 4.78 4.11
C LEU A 106 -4.35 4.91 5.64
N LEU A 107 -5.14 5.90 6.10
CA LEU A 107 -5.48 6.03 7.52
C LEU A 107 -6.24 4.81 8.04
N ALA A 108 -7.25 4.35 7.30
CA ALA A 108 -8.03 3.18 7.68
C ALA A 108 -7.15 1.92 7.75
N TYR A 109 -6.20 1.76 6.82
CA TYR A 109 -5.30 0.62 6.84
C TYR A 109 -4.26 0.70 7.97
N ALA A 110 -3.68 1.88 8.20
CA ALA A 110 -2.75 2.10 9.31
C ALA A 110 -3.42 1.83 10.67
N HIS A 111 -4.64 2.32 10.87
CA HIS A 111 -5.42 2.06 12.09
C HIS A 111 -5.69 0.56 12.28
N PHE A 112 -6.08 -0.14 11.22
CA PHE A 112 -6.27 -1.59 11.28
C PHE A 112 -4.97 -2.31 11.70
N LEU A 113 -3.82 -1.92 11.15
CA LEU A 113 -2.53 -2.51 11.51
C LEU A 113 -2.12 -2.19 12.95
N GLU A 114 -2.42 -0.98 13.42
CA GLU A 114 -2.22 -0.56 14.81
C GLU A 114 -3.04 -1.41 15.78
N ASP A 115 -4.33 -1.61 15.50
CA ASP A 115 -5.24 -2.46 16.30
C ASP A 115 -4.72 -3.91 16.40
N GLU A 116 -4.12 -4.42 15.33
CA GLU A 116 -3.52 -5.76 15.27
C GLU A 116 -2.08 -5.81 15.86
N LEU A 117 -1.59 -4.72 16.46
CA LEU A 117 -0.24 -4.56 17.04
C LEU A 117 0.91 -4.71 16.04
N ARG A 118 0.68 -4.37 14.77
CA ARG A 118 1.62 -4.51 13.65
C ARG A 118 2.26 -3.16 13.34
N LEU A 119 2.88 -2.61 14.38
CA LEU A 119 3.26 -1.19 14.45
C LEU A 119 4.25 -0.77 13.37
N ASP A 120 5.23 -1.61 13.03
CA ASP A 120 6.20 -1.29 11.97
C ASP A 120 5.54 -1.14 10.60
N GLU A 121 4.53 -1.96 10.30
CA GLU A 121 3.76 -1.86 9.07
C GLU A 121 2.80 -0.66 9.09
N ALA A 122 2.18 -0.37 10.24
CA ALA A 122 1.36 0.82 10.41
C ALA A 122 2.18 2.10 10.18
N LEU A 123 3.39 2.17 10.73
CA LEU A 123 4.31 3.28 10.53
C LEU A 123 4.75 3.43 9.07
N ASP A 124 5.00 2.32 8.38
CA ASP A 124 5.35 2.33 6.95
C ASP A 124 4.19 2.89 6.10
N VAL A 125 2.93 2.52 6.40
CA VAL A 125 1.74 3.08 5.73
C VAL A 125 1.57 4.58 6.03
N LEU A 126 1.81 5.00 7.28
CA LEU A 126 1.74 6.42 7.66
C LEU A 126 2.86 7.23 7.01
N ALA A 127 4.05 6.66 6.84
CA ALA A 127 5.13 7.29 6.08
C ALA A 127 4.74 7.51 4.61
N THR A 128 4.11 6.54 3.96
CA THR A 128 3.54 6.70 2.61
C THR A 128 2.48 7.80 2.57
N LEU A 129 1.61 7.87 3.56
CA LEU A 129 0.60 8.93 3.66
C LEU A 129 1.25 10.32 3.69
N LEU A 130 2.30 10.50 4.49
CA LEU A 130 3.02 11.77 4.57
C LEU A 130 3.76 12.10 3.27
N GLU A 131 4.40 11.12 2.64
CA GLU A 131 5.13 11.33 1.37
C GLU A 131 4.19 11.67 0.20
N VAL A 132 3.04 11.01 0.11
CA VAL A 132 2.14 11.12 -1.05
C VAL A 132 1.01 12.14 -0.84
N GLY A 133 0.45 12.19 0.37
CA GLY A 133 -0.70 13.04 0.73
C GLY A 133 -0.37 14.25 1.60
N GLY A 134 0.76 14.23 2.33
CA GLY A 134 1.04 15.14 3.45
C GLY A 134 1.04 16.62 3.12
N GLU A 135 1.72 17.05 2.04
CA GLU A 135 1.75 18.48 1.66
C GLU A 135 0.42 19.00 1.07
N ARG A 136 -0.54 18.10 0.84
CA ARG A 136 -1.81 18.41 0.17
C ARG A 136 -3.02 18.27 1.07
N LEU A 137 -2.83 17.91 2.35
CA LEU A 137 -3.88 17.98 3.36
C LEU A 137 -4.20 19.45 3.61
N ALA A 138 -5.41 19.85 3.24
CA ALA A 138 -5.87 21.22 3.45
C ALA A 138 -6.33 21.39 4.91
N ALA A 139 -6.38 22.63 5.39
CA ALA A 139 -6.96 22.94 6.69
C ALA A 139 -8.44 22.47 6.81
N SER A 140 -9.13 22.30 5.68
CA SER A 140 -10.49 21.73 5.61
C SER A 140 -10.56 20.23 5.94
N ASP A 141 -9.43 19.53 5.89
CA ASP A 141 -9.33 18.10 6.17
C ASP A 141 -9.07 17.82 7.67
N ALA A 142 -8.91 18.87 8.48
CA ALA A 142 -8.77 18.76 9.93
C ALA A 142 -10.08 18.28 10.55
N VAL A 143 -10.01 17.21 11.35
CA VAL A 143 -11.12 16.75 12.18
C VAL A 143 -11.12 17.55 13.48
N ALA A 144 -12.24 18.23 13.77
CA ALA A 144 -12.44 19.07 14.95
C ALA A 144 -12.82 18.28 16.20
#